data_AF-A0AAP5HF56-F1
#
_entry.id   AF-A0AAP5HF56-F1
#
_cell.length_a   1.000
_cell.length_b   1.000
_cell.length_c   1.000
_cell.angle_alpha   90.00
_cell.angle_beta   90.00
_cell.angle_gamma   90.00
#
_symmetry.space_group_name_H-M   'P 1'
#
loop_
_entity.id
_entity.type
_entity.pdbx_description
1 polymer ?
#
loop_
_entity_poly.entity_id
_entity_poly.type
_entity_poly.pdbx_seq_one_letter_code
_entity_poly.pdbx_strand_id
1 'polypeptide(L)'
;MLGFWLKALTRPTLDLTLATAPGQQTRIIERPGTVLDDAELAALVEQLRTVAGRTLAQGALTYGVFSGERERLSQSIITLISETATGRPIAFNALAQMPLTLAGEPEQVTHLGLVMVDPEVRGRGLSWVLYGLTVLVLFVRGGLRPRWISNVTQVPGVVGMVCETFSEVYPSPDPGSRQSFAHLTLARQIMRDHRHVFGVGPEAGFDETNSIITDAYTGGSDDLKKSFEQATHHREERYNAFCRDKLDYARGDDVLQLGRMDLAAARRYLLGQVPRASLPGLIGASAFLLVQRLLLPLVHWLDDTRRFGTLRPRPSRSKP
;
A
#
# COMPACT_ATOMS: atom_id res chain seq x y z
N MET A 1 -7.25 21.74 0.76
CA MET A 1 -7.84 20.41 1.05
C MET A 1 -9.12 20.13 0.26
N LEU A 2 -10.13 21.02 0.22
CA LEU A 2 -11.35 20.79 -0.59
C LEU A 2 -11.05 20.55 -2.09
N GLY A 3 -10.18 21.38 -2.68
CA GLY A 3 -9.74 21.20 -4.08
C GLY A 3 -8.90 19.94 -4.33
N PHE A 4 -8.24 19.39 -3.30
CA PHE A 4 -7.55 18.10 -3.39
C PHE A 4 -8.58 16.99 -3.54
N TRP A 5 -9.58 16.94 -2.65
CA TRP A 5 -10.64 15.92 -2.71
C TRP A 5 -11.48 16.02 -3.97
N LEU A 6 -11.79 17.24 -4.43
CA LEU A 6 -12.48 17.44 -5.70
C LEU A 6 -11.68 16.86 -6.88
N LYS A 7 -10.38 17.17 -7.00
CA LYS A 7 -9.52 16.57 -8.03
C LYS A 7 -9.38 15.06 -7.86
N ALA A 8 -9.20 14.59 -6.62
CA ALA A 8 -9.08 13.18 -6.28
C ALA A 8 -10.33 12.39 -6.62
N LEU A 9 -11.52 12.99 -6.61
CA LEU A 9 -12.78 12.29 -6.89
C LEU A 9 -13.24 12.43 -8.34
N THR A 10 -12.82 13.48 -9.06
CA THR A 10 -13.31 13.78 -10.42
C THR A 10 -12.37 13.31 -11.53
N ARG A 11 -11.07 13.15 -11.25
CA ARG A 11 -10.11 12.74 -12.29
C ARG A 11 -10.05 11.22 -12.46
N PRO A 12 -9.91 10.73 -13.71
CA PRO A 12 -9.81 9.29 -13.99
C PRO A 12 -8.57 8.67 -13.33
N THR A 13 -7.45 9.38 -13.33
CA THR A 13 -6.19 8.99 -12.66
C THR A 13 -5.76 10.04 -11.64
N LEU A 14 -5.03 9.62 -10.61
CA LEU A 14 -4.46 10.52 -9.60
C LEU A 14 -3.10 11.04 -10.06
N ASP A 15 -2.98 12.36 -10.17
CA ASP A 15 -1.73 13.09 -10.00
C ASP A 15 -2.06 14.33 -9.15
N LEU A 16 -1.75 14.23 -7.86
CA LEU A 16 -2.19 15.17 -6.85
C LEU A 16 -1.03 15.64 -6.01
N THR A 17 -0.89 16.96 -5.90
CA THR A 17 0.08 17.59 -5.02
C THR A 17 -0.62 18.26 -3.85
N LEU A 18 -0.12 18.03 -2.64
CA LEU A 18 -0.62 18.63 -1.41
C LEU A 18 0.52 18.94 -0.43
N ALA A 19 0.34 19.99 0.37
CA ALA A 19 1.18 20.24 1.53
C ALA A 19 0.69 19.38 2.70
N THR A 20 1.53 18.45 3.17
CA THR A 20 1.22 17.56 4.30
C THR A 20 1.82 18.05 5.62
N ALA A 21 2.91 18.81 5.56
CA ALA A 21 3.58 19.43 6.69
C ALA A 21 4.29 20.73 6.27
N PRO A 22 4.63 21.64 7.21
CA PRO A 22 5.40 22.83 6.90
C PRO A 22 6.71 22.50 6.19
N GLY A 23 6.98 23.18 5.07
CA GLY A 23 8.19 22.96 4.27
C GLY A 23 8.23 21.65 3.47
N GLN A 24 7.13 20.89 3.45
CA GLN A 24 7.03 19.63 2.71
C GLN A 24 5.89 19.65 1.70
N GLN A 25 6.16 19.07 0.53
CA GLN A 25 5.20 18.82 -0.52
C GLN A 25 5.11 17.31 -0.75
N THR A 26 3.88 16.79 -0.79
CA THR A 26 3.60 15.40 -1.15
C THR A 26 2.93 15.37 -2.52
N ARG A 27 3.39 14.49 -3.41
CA ARG A 27 2.77 14.18 -4.69
C ARG A 27 2.35 12.71 -4.70
N ILE A 28 1.07 12.44 -5.01
CA ILE A 28 0.51 11.09 -5.16
C ILE A 28 0.19 10.87 -6.63
N ILE A 29 0.80 9.86 -7.24
CA ILE A 29 0.71 9.55 -8.67
C ILE A 29 0.21 8.11 -8.82
N GLU A 30 -1.00 7.93 -9.33
CA GLU A 30 -1.58 6.62 -9.67
C GLU A 30 -1.22 6.26 -11.12
N ARG A 31 -0.63 5.08 -11.30
CA ARG A 31 -0.23 4.53 -12.60
C ARG A 31 0.70 5.48 -13.38
N PRO A 32 1.87 5.87 -12.82
CA PRO A 32 2.80 6.78 -13.48
C PRO A 32 3.17 6.34 -14.90
N GLY A 33 3.26 5.03 -15.17
CA GLY A 33 3.53 4.52 -16.53
C GLY A 33 2.42 4.79 -17.56
N THR A 34 1.22 5.17 -17.13
CA THR A 34 0.11 5.58 -18.00
C THR A 34 -0.10 7.09 -17.99
N VAL A 35 0.20 7.75 -16.87
CA VAL A 35 -0.12 9.18 -16.65
C VAL A 35 1.00 10.11 -17.09
N LEU A 36 2.25 9.71 -16.89
CA LEU A 36 3.43 10.54 -17.15
C LEU A 36 4.01 10.25 -18.53
N ASP A 37 4.54 11.29 -19.17
CA ASP A 37 5.36 11.13 -20.38
C ASP A 37 6.72 10.48 -20.04
N ASP A 38 7.54 10.19 -21.06
CA ASP A 38 8.83 9.50 -20.86
C ASP A 38 9.82 10.34 -20.03
N ALA A 39 9.83 11.65 -20.19
CA ALA A 39 10.75 12.54 -19.48
C ALA A 39 10.36 12.68 -18.01
N GLU A 40 9.07 12.86 -17.73
CA GLU A 40 8.51 12.92 -16.39
C GLU A 40 8.66 11.58 -15.66
N LEU A 41 8.44 10.45 -16.36
CA LEU A 41 8.59 9.12 -15.78
C LEU A 41 10.05 8.84 -15.43
N ALA A 42 10.99 9.18 -16.31
CA ALA A 42 12.42 9.05 -16.04
C ALA A 42 12.85 9.92 -14.85
N ALA A 43 12.39 11.17 -14.79
CA ALA A 43 12.66 12.07 -13.67
C ALA A 43 12.11 11.52 -12.35
N LEU A 44 10.89 10.96 -12.35
CA LEU A 44 10.32 10.30 -11.17
C LEU A 44 11.19 9.13 -10.71
N VAL A 45 11.61 8.25 -11.62
CA VAL A 45 12.46 7.10 -11.29
C VAL A 45 13.78 7.54 -10.68
N GLU A 46 14.42 8.58 -11.23
CA GLU A 46 15.66 9.15 -10.66
C GLU A 46 15.44 9.75 -9.26
N GLN A 47 14.31 10.39 -9.01
CA GLN A 47 13.96 10.86 -7.65
C GLN A 47 13.82 9.69 -6.66
N LEU A 48 13.20 8.59 -7.07
CA LEU A 48 13.07 7.38 -6.23
C LEU A 48 14.44 6.75 -5.95
N ARG A 49 15.30 6.64 -6.98
CA ARG A 49 16.68 6.15 -6.85
C ARG A 49 17.53 7.03 -5.93
N THR A 50 17.35 8.35 -6.00
CA THR A 50 18.03 9.30 -5.11
C THR A 50 17.71 9.05 -3.63
N VAL A 51 16.43 8.83 -3.31
CA VAL A 51 16.03 8.49 -1.93
C VAL A 51 16.56 7.12 -1.54
N ALA A 52 16.45 6.12 -2.43
CA ALA A 52 16.91 4.76 -2.17
C ALA A 52 18.41 4.69 -1.87
N GLY A 53 19.24 5.36 -2.69
CA GLY A 53 20.70 5.40 -2.53
C GLY A 53 21.17 6.04 -1.23
N ARG A 54 20.33 6.84 -0.56
CA ARG A 54 20.62 7.35 0.79
C ARG A 54 20.19 6.41 1.91
N THR A 55 19.27 5.50 1.63
CA THR A 55 18.71 4.59 2.63
C THR A 55 19.40 3.24 2.69
N LEU A 56 20.03 2.81 1.59
CA LEU A 56 20.69 1.51 1.47
C LEU A 56 22.20 1.67 1.71
N ALA A 57 22.79 0.71 2.42
CA ALA A 57 24.22 0.75 2.74
C ALA A 57 25.09 0.28 1.57
N GLN A 58 24.58 -0.64 0.75
CA GLN A 58 25.21 -1.20 -0.45
C GLN A 58 24.13 -1.49 -1.50
N GLY A 59 24.53 -1.47 -2.77
CA GLY A 59 23.69 -1.89 -3.90
C GLY A 59 22.59 -0.90 -4.34
N ALA A 60 22.01 -1.19 -5.49
CA ALA A 60 20.86 -0.50 -6.05
C ALA A 60 19.76 -1.54 -6.24
N LEU A 61 18.59 -1.31 -5.64
CA LEU A 61 17.44 -2.18 -5.87
C LEU A 61 17.07 -2.16 -7.36
N THR A 62 16.92 -3.34 -7.94
CA THR A 62 16.63 -3.50 -9.38
C THR A 62 15.19 -3.91 -9.66
N TYR A 63 14.39 -4.14 -8.62
CA TYR A 63 13.01 -4.62 -8.73
C TYR A 63 11.96 -3.49 -8.65
N GLY A 64 10.72 -3.83 -9.02
CA GLY A 64 9.57 -2.95 -8.88
C GLY A 64 9.74 -1.60 -9.59
N VAL A 65 9.58 -0.51 -8.82
CA VAL A 65 9.63 0.87 -9.32
C VAL A 65 11.01 1.33 -9.78
N PHE A 66 12.08 0.63 -9.40
CA PHE A 66 13.44 0.99 -9.76
C PHE A 66 13.89 0.47 -11.11
N SER A 67 13.18 -0.53 -11.65
CA SER A 67 13.40 -1.03 -13.02
C SER A 67 13.25 0.07 -14.08
N GLY A 68 12.41 1.07 -13.80
CA GLY A 68 12.02 2.09 -14.78
C GLY A 68 11.07 1.58 -15.87
N GLU A 69 10.67 0.32 -15.81
CA GLU A 69 9.76 -0.29 -16.79
C GLU A 69 8.38 0.36 -16.71
N ARG A 70 7.91 0.89 -17.85
CA ARG A 70 6.63 1.60 -17.96
C ARG A 70 5.44 0.71 -17.59
N GLU A 71 5.52 -0.58 -17.92
CA GLU A 71 4.50 -1.58 -17.61
C GLU A 71 4.35 -1.77 -16.09
N ARG A 72 5.47 -1.88 -15.36
CA ARG A 72 5.46 -2.00 -13.89
C ARG A 72 4.97 -0.73 -13.22
N LEU A 73 5.43 0.42 -13.72
CA LEU A 73 4.99 1.72 -13.24
C LEU A 73 3.51 1.99 -13.57
N SER A 74 2.94 1.34 -14.58
CA SER A 74 1.48 1.38 -14.86
C SER A 74 0.63 0.63 -13.83
N GLN A 75 1.23 -0.23 -13.01
CA GLN A 75 0.55 -0.93 -11.90
C GLN A 75 0.93 -0.35 -10.53
N SER A 76 1.67 0.77 -10.49
CA SER A 76 2.17 1.35 -9.26
C SER A 76 1.37 2.58 -8.82
N ILE A 77 1.42 2.89 -7.53
CA ILE A 77 1.01 4.20 -7.00
C ILE A 77 2.14 4.74 -6.16
N ILE A 78 2.64 5.91 -6.55
CA ILE A 78 3.81 6.53 -5.93
C ILE A 78 3.36 7.70 -5.08
N THR A 79 3.75 7.69 -3.82
CA THR A 79 3.65 8.84 -2.92
C THR A 79 5.05 9.37 -2.70
N LEU A 80 5.39 10.51 -3.30
CA LEU A 80 6.69 11.15 -3.17
C LEU A 80 6.59 12.38 -2.26
N ILE A 81 7.46 12.47 -1.27
CA ILE A 81 7.59 13.63 -0.38
C ILE A 81 8.88 14.36 -0.71
N SER A 82 8.78 15.65 -0.97
CA SER A 82 9.90 16.54 -1.28
C SER A 82 9.89 17.79 -0.39
N GLU A 83 11.05 18.39 -0.21
CA GLU A 83 11.19 19.70 0.44
C GLU A 83 10.63 20.80 -0.47
N THR A 84 9.77 21.66 0.06
CA THR A 84 9.17 22.75 -0.73
C THR A 84 10.20 23.77 -1.21
N ALA A 85 11.25 24.02 -0.40
CA ALA A 85 12.25 25.06 -0.70
C ALA A 85 13.24 24.65 -1.80
N THR A 86 13.63 23.37 -1.83
CA THR A 86 14.70 22.86 -2.70
C THR A 86 14.19 21.93 -3.78
N GLY A 87 12.99 21.38 -3.63
CA GLY A 87 12.48 20.29 -4.47
C GLY A 87 13.16 18.94 -4.21
N ARG A 88 14.06 18.84 -3.22
CA ARG A 88 14.79 17.61 -2.89
C ARG A 88 13.81 16.51 -2.44
N PRO A 89 13.82 15.32 -3.06
CA PRO A 89 13.03 14.20 -2.58
C PRO A 89 13.63 13.65 -1.27
N ILE A 90 12.78 13.41 -0.28
CA ILE A 90 13.20 12.99 1.07
C ILE A 90 12.56 11.68 1.53
N ALA A 91 11.43 11.28 0.95
CA ALA A 91 10.80 10.02 1.24
C ALA A 91 9.86 9.60 0.12
N PHE A 92 9.63 8.31 -0.04
CA PHE A 92 8.55 7.81 -0.88
C PHE A 92 7.91 6.54 -0.35
N ASN A 93 6.70 6.27 -0.81
CA ASN A 93 6.04 4.98 -0.77
C ASN A 93 5.64 4.55 -2.19
N ALA A 94 5.88 3.28 -2.51
CA ALA A 94 5.54 2.67 -3.77
C ALA A 94 4.56 1.51 -3.56
N LEU A 95 3.27 1.76 -3.73
CA LEU A 95 2.24 0.72 -3.72
C LEU A 95 2.20 0.01 -5.07
N ALA A 96 1.79 -1.25 -5.08
CA ALA A 96 1.50 -2.00 -6.31
C ALA A 96 0.04 -2.49 -6.33
N GLN A 97 -0.57 -2.49 -7.52
CA GLN A 97 -1.90 -3.04 -7.78
C GLN A 97 -1.75 -4.44 -8.38
N MET A 98 -2.15 -5.48 -7.64
CA MET A 98 -2.12 -6.87 -8.11
C MET A 98 -3.52 -7.34 -8.53
N PRO A 99 -3.78 -7.56 -9.83
CA PRO A 99 -5.03 -8.16 -10.28
C PRO A 99 -5.04 -9.65 -9.93
N LEU A 100 -6.07 -10.07 -9.20
CA LEU A 100 -6.27 -11.44 -8.72
C LEU A 100 -7.71 -11.88 -8.98
N THR A 101 -8.04 -13.12 -8.65
CA THR A 101 -9.42 -13.63 -8.68
C THR A 101 -9.82 -14.18 -7.31
N LEU A 102 -10.98 -13.80 -6.79
CA LEU A 102 -11.52 -14.35 -5.55
C LEU A 102 -12.96 -14.79 -5.77
N ALA A 103 -13.26 -16.06 -5.44
CA ALA A 103 -14.58 -16.66 -5.66
C ALA A 103 -15.08 -16.54 -7.11
N GLY A 104 -14.17 -16.60 -8.09
CA GLY A 104 -14.47 -16.47 -9.52
C GLY A 104 -14.64 -15.03 -10.02
N GLU A 105 -14.49 -14.03 -9.14
CA GLU A 105 -14.63 -12.62 -9.48
C GLU A 105 -13.26 -11.91 -9.51
N PRO A 106 -13.04 -10.98 -10.45
CA PRO A 106 -11.84 -10.14 -10.45
C PRO A 106 -11.73 -9.33 -9.16
N GLU A 107 -10.56 -9.37 -8.54
CA GLU A 107 -10.23 -8.66 -7.30
C GLU A 107 -8.94 -7.85 -7.50
N GLN A 108 -8.83 -6.71 -6.84
CA GLN A 108 -7.64 -5.86 -6.91
C GLN A 108 -7.03 -5.73 -5.52
N VAL A 109 -5.94 -6.45 -5.28
CA VAL A 109 -5.18 -6.33 -4.03
C VAL A 109 -4.17 -5.19 -4.15
N THR A 110 -4.18 -4.27 -3.18
CA THR A 110 -3.16 -3.23 -3.08
C THR A 110 -2.05 -3.71 -2.17
N HIS A 111 -0.84 -3.85 -2.70
CA HIS A 111 0.35 -4.10 -1.90
C HIS A 111 0.89 -2.80 -1.31
N LEU A 112 1.14 -2.77 0.01
CA LEU A 112 1.71 -1.61 0.71
C LEU A 112 3.12 -1.25 0.25
N GLY A 113 3.84 -2.24 -0.30
CA GLY A 113 5.09 -2.05 -1.01
C GLY A 113 6.16 -1.34 -0.21
N LEU A 114 7.07 -0.72 -0.94
CA LEU A 114 8.31 -0.20 -0.38
C LEU A 114 8.11 1.19 0.19
N VAL A 115 8.59 1.42 1.41
CA VAL A 115 8.70 2.74 2.01
C VAL A 115 10.15 3.04 2.29
N MET A 116 10.62 4.17 1.75
CA MET A 116 11.97 4.66 1.99
C MET A 116 11.92 6.10 2.48
N VAL A 117 12.69 6.37 3.53
CA VAL A 117 12.79 7.69 4.17
C VAL A 117 14.26 8.00 4.37
N ASP A 118 14.71 9.13 3.81
CA ASP A 118 16.06 9.67 3.97
C ASP A 118 16.41 9.67 5.48
N PRO A 119 17.54 9.06 5.89
CA PRO A 119 17.91 8.93 7.30
C PRO A 119 17.89 10.24 8.09
N GLU A 120 18.22 11.37 7.44
CA GLU A 120 18.30 12.70 8.08
C GLU A 120 16.92 13.25 8.52
N VAL A 121 15.84 12.70 7.96
CA VAL A 121 14.46 13.17 8.22
C VAL A 121 13.56 12.10 8.84
N ARG A 122 14.11 10.95 9.24
CA ARG A 122 13.35 9.90 9.95
C ARG A 122 12.78 10.44 11.26
N GLY A 123 11.64 9.87 11.69
CA GLY A 123 10.97 10.27 12.93
C GLY A 123 10.17 11.58 12.87
N ARG A 124 10.16 12.30 11.73
CA ARG A 124 9.40 13.56 11.57
C ARG A 124 7.90 13.35 11.25
N GLY A 125 7.32 12.24 11.68
CA GLY A 125 5.88 11.98 11.53
C GLY A 125 5.40 11.73 10.10
N LEU A 126 6.27 11.27 9.19
CA LEU A 126 5.92 11.01 7.78
C LEU A 126 5.07 9.74 7.58
N SER A 127 5.05 8.85 8.57
CA SER A 127 4.45 7.51 8.43
C SER A 127 2.97 7.54 8.08
N TRP A 128 2.18 8.46 8.61
CA TRP A 128 0.75 8.51 8.28
C TRP A 128 0.52 8.81 6.79
N VAL A 129 1.36 9.65 6.17
CA VAL A 129 1.29 9.96 4.73
C VAL A 129 1.72 8.74 3.92
N LEU A 130 2.86 8.15 4.28
CA LEU A 130 3.50 7.09 3.49
C LEU A 130 2.76 5.74 3.59
N TYR A 131 2.12 5.44 4.72
CA TYR A 131 1.51 4.12 4.93
C TYR A 131 -0.03 4.12 4.80
N GLY A 132 -0.70 5.26 4.94
CA GLY A 132 -2.16 5.26 5.04
C GLY A 132 -2.92 6.29 4.21
N LEU A 133 -2.34 7.45 3.90
CA LEU A 133 -3.08 8.50 3.20
C LEU A 133 -3.52 8.02 1.81
N THR A 134 -2.59 7.44 1.05
CA THR A 134 -2.87 6.94 -0.30
C THR A 134 -3.89 5.81 -0.27
N VAL A 135 -3.77 4.88 0.68
CA VAL A 135 -4.75 3.79 0.84
C VAL A 135 -6.15 4.32 1.18
N LEU A 136 -6.24 5.33 2.05
CA LEU A 136 -7.51 6.01 2.37
C LEU A 136 -8.11 6.68 1.13
N VAL A 137 -7.30 7.39 0.33
CA VAL A 137 -7.74 8.03 -0.91
C VAL A 137 -8.28 6.98 -1.91
N LEU A 138 -7.61 5.84 -2.05
CA LEU A 138 -8.07 4.74 -2.91
C LEU A 138 -9.36 4.08 -2.42
N PHE A 139 -9.53 3.97 -1.11
CA PHE A 139 -10.76 3.45 -0.50
C PHE A 139 -11.95 4.39 -0.76
N VAL A 140 -11.73 5.69 -0.57
CA VAL A 140 -12.74 6.73 -0.85
C VAL A 140 -13.09 6.75 -2.35
N ARG A 141 -12.09 6.74 -3.25
CA ARG A 141 -12.31 6.66 -4.71
C ARG A 141 -13.00 5.37 -5.15
N GLY A 142 -12.79 4.27 -4.43
CA GLY A 142 -13.49 3.01 -4.63
C GLY A 142 -14.97 3.04 -4.22
N GLY A 143 -15.48 4.19 -3.75
CA GLY A 143 -16.85 4.34 -3.27
C GLY A 143 -17.04 3.70 -1.89
N LEU A 144 -16.00 3.70 -1.05
CA LEU A 144 -15.97 3.11 0.29
C LEU A 144 -16.23 1.59 0.31
N ARG A 145 -15.97 0.92 -0.81
CA ARG A 145 -16.03 -0.54 -0.89
C ARG A 145 -14.78 -1.14 -0.26
N PRO A 146 -14.91 -2.20 0.56
CA PRO A 146 -13.76 -2.87 1.16
C PRO A 146 -12.74 -3.28 0.10
N ARG A 147 -11.45 -3.11 0.38
CA ARG A 147 -10.37 -3.51 -0.52
C ARG A 147 -9.36 -4.38 0.22
N TRP A 148 -8.83 -5.36 -0.47
CA TRP A 148 -7.75 -6.19 0.05
C TRP A 148 -6.42 -5.46 0.00
N ILE A 149 -5.68 -5.58 1.10
CA ILE A 149 -4.35 -5.02 1.29
C ILE A 149 -3.39 -6.17 1.53
N SER A 150 -2.21 -6.13 0.91
CA SER A 150 -1.11 -7.05 1.22
C SER A 150 0.10 -6.30 1.73
N ASN A 151 0.87 -6.97 2.59
CA ASN A 151 2.15 -6.50 3.12
C ASN A 151 3.12 -7.67 3.16
N VAL A 152 4.38 -7.44 2.81
CA VAL A 152 5.47 -8.41 2.86
C VAL A 152 6.60 -7.78 3.65
N THR A 153 6.99 -8.39 4.77
CA THR A 153 8.02 -7.82 5.63
C THR A 153 8.57 -8.83 6.64
N GLN A 154 9.81 -8.60 7.08
CA GLN A 154 10.39 -9.23 8.27
C GLN A 154 10.45 -8.27 9.46
N VAL A 155 9.92 -7.05 9.33
CA VAL A 155 10.09 -5.99 10.35
C VAL A 155 8.91 -6.00 11.34
N PRO A 156 9.14 -6.27 12.63
CA PRO A 156 8.05 -6.35 13.63
C PRO A 156 7.21 -5.08 13.72
N GLY A 157 7.85 -3.91 13.63
CA GLY A 157 7.15 -2.62 13.63
C GLY A 157 6.14 -2.48 12.49
N VAL A 158 6.45 -3.02 11.31
CA VAL A 158 5.55 -3.00 10.15
C VAL A 158 4.43 -4.02 10.32
N VAL A 159 4.74 -5.22 10.82
CA VAL A 159 3.72 -6.24 11.16
C VAL A 159 2.67 -5.68 12.10
N GLY A 160 3.12 -5.04 13.20
CA GLY A 160 2.23 -4.39 14.16
C GLY A 160 1.41 -3.26 13.54
N MET A 161 2.06 -2.38 12.75
CA MET A 161 1.37 -1.29 12.05
C MET A 161 0.23 -1.81 11.16
N VAL A 162 0.45 -2.90 10.42
CA VAL A 162 -0.59 -3.50 9.57
C VAL A 162 -1.75 -4.03 10.42
N CYS A 163 -1.47 -4.77 11.49
CA CYS A 163 -2.51 -5.28 12.40
C CYS A 163 -3.33 -4.16 13.06
N GLU A 164 -2.67 -3.09 13.50
CA GLU A 164 -3.33 -1.94 14.12
C GLU A 164 -4.19 -1.14 13.11
N THR A 165 -3.80 -1.13 11.83
CA THR A 165 -4.43 -0.31 10.79
C THR A 165 -5.58 -1.03 10.09
N PHE A 166 -5.38 -2.26 9.63
CA PHE A 166 -6.29 -2.96 8.73
C PHE A 166 -7.17 -3.97 9.46
N SER A 167 -8.31 -4.30 8.86
CA SER A 167 -9.26 -5.28 9.40
C SER A 167 -8.93 -6.68 8.90
N GLU A 168 -9.35 -7.71 9.66
CA GLU A 168 -9.23 -9.12 9.26
C GLU A 168 -7.80 -9.51 8.86
N VAL A 169 -6.76 -9.01 9.56
CA VAL A 169 -5.37 -9.27 9.18
C VAL A 169 -4.97 -10.71 9.52
N TYR A 170 -4.40 -11.39 8.53
CA TYR A 170 -3.74 -12.68 8.69
C TYR A 170 -2.43 -12.73 7.89
N PRO A 171 -1.33 -13.26 8.48
CA PRO A 171 -1.24 -13.70 9.87
C PRO A 171 -1.09 -12.50 10.83
N SER A 172 -1.55 -12.69 12.06
CA SER A 172 -1.43 -11.72 13.15
C SER A 172 -1.25 -12.47 14.48
N PRO A 173 -0.51 -11.91 15.47
CA PRO A 173 -0.49 -12.42 16.84
C PRO A 173 -1.79 -12.17 17.62
N ASP A 174 -2.77 -11.48 17.04
CA ASP A 174 -4.03 -11.18 17.70
C ASP A 174 -4.84 -12.47 17.99
N PRO A 175 -5.43 -12.59 19.20
CA PRO A 175 -6.32 -13.70 19.51
C PRO A 175 -7.46 -13.83 18.50
N GLY A 176 -7.64 -15.04 17.96
CA GLY A 176 -8.68 -15.32 16.97
C GLY A 176 -8.31 -14.95 15.53
N SER A 177 -7.09 -14.45 15.27
CA SER A 177 -6.57 -14.37 13.90
C SER A 177 -6.55 -15.78 13.30
N ARG A 178 -7.18 -15.92 12.12
CA ARG A 178 -7.31 -17.20 11.43
C ARG A 178 -7.16 -17.00 9.93
N GLN A 179 -6.55 -17.98 9.28
CA GLN A 179 -6.52 -18.01 7.83
C GLN A 179 -7.93 -18.31 7.32
N SER A 180 -8.52 -17.36 6.61
CA SER A 180 -9.76 -17.64 5.85
C SER A 180 -9.42 -18.21 4.47
N PHE A 181 -10.41 -18.81 3.82
CA PHE A 181 -10.29 -19.23 2.43
C PHE A 181 -9.81 -18.09 1.50
N ALA A 182 -10.27 -16.86 1.75
CA ALA A 182 -9.85 -15.70 0.99
C ALA A 182 -8.36 -15.39 1.19
N HIS A 183 -7.87 -15.43 2.44
CA HIS A 183 -6.44 -15.24 2.73
C HIS A 183 -5.58 -16.25 1.97
N LEU A 184 -5.90 -17.54 2.09
CA LEU A 184 -5.14 -18.59 1.42
C LEU A 184 -5.19 -18.46 -0.12
N THR A 185 -6.37 -18.20 -0.67
CA THR A 185 -6.58 -18.09 -2.12
C THR A 185 -5.85 -16.90 -2.71
N LEU A 186 -5.87 -15.75 -2.04
CA LEU A 186 -5.16 -14.56 -2.49
C LEU A 186 -3.65 -14.75 -2.33
N ALA A 187 -3.18 -15.28 -1.20
CA ALA A 187 -1.76 -15.50 -0.95
C ALA A 187 -1.13 -16.46 -1.98
N ARG A 188 -1.82 -17.55 -2.33
CA ARG A 188 -1.40 -18.48 -3.39
C ARG A 188 -1.24 -17.80 -4.75
N GLN A 189 -2.19 -16.96 -5.14
CA GLN A 189 -2.11 -16.26 -6.43
C GLN A 189 -1.02 -15.17 -6.42
N ILE A 190 -0.85 -14.45 -5.30
CA ILE A 190 0.23 -13.48 -5.13
C ILE A 190 1.58 -14.19 -5.30
N MET A 191 1.77 -15.32 -4.63
CA MET A 191 2.99 -16.10 -4.73
C MET A 191 3.15 -16.83 -6.05
N ARG A 192 2.11 -17.06 -6.83
CA ARG A 192 2.26 -17.66 -8.16
C ARG A 192 2.60 -16.61 -9.22
N ASP A 193 1.89 -15.49 -9.20
CA ASP A 193 1.82 -14.58 -10.35
C ASP A 193 2.50 -13.22 -10.07
N HIS A 194 2.71 -12.85 -8.79
CA HIS A 194 3.11 -11.49 -8.38
C HIS A 194 4.39 -11.42 -7.55
N ARG A 195 5.23 -12.46 -7.53
CA ARG A 195 6.51 -12.47 -6.78
C ARG A 195 7.44 -11.30 -7.09
N HIS A 196 7.42 -10.88 -8.34
CA HIS A 196 8.20 -9.78 -8.87
C HIS A 196 7.88 -8.42 -8.22
N VAL A 197 6.72 -8.27 -7.56
CA VAL A 197 6.30 -7.04 -6.87
C VAL A 197 7.18 -6.76 -5.65
N PHE A 198 7.68 -7.80 -5.00
CA PHE A 198 8.47 -7.73 -3.77
C PHE A 198 9.93 -8.17 -3.95
N GLY A 199 10.37 -8.39 -5.20
CA GLY A 199 11.77 -8.69 -5.50
C GLY A 199 12.21 -10.07 -5.01
N VAL A 200 11.27 -11.02 -4.92
CA VAL A 200 11.55 -12.40 -4.48
C VAL A 200 12.01 -13.25 -5.67
N GLY A 201 13.07 -14.03 -5.46
CA GLY A 201 13.64 -14.93 -6.46
C GLY A 201 12.82 -16.20 -6.69
N PRO A 202 13.09 -16.94 -7.79
CA PRO A 202 12.44 -18.21 -8.10
C PRO A 202 12.65 -19.33 -7.05
N GLU A 203 13.76 -19.29 -6.31
CA GLU A 203 14.16 -20.22 -5.25
C GLU A 203 13.32 -20.09 -3.98
N ALA A 204 12.69 -18.94 -3.77
CA ALA A 204 11.92 -18.71 -2.56
C ALA A 204 10.75 -19.68 -2.44
N GLY A 205 10.57 -20.22 -1.24
CA GLY A 205 9.42 -21.05 -0.90
C GLY A 205 8.23 -20.23 -0.43
N PHE A 206 7.08 -20.90 -0.28
CA PHE A 206 5.92 -20.32 0.39
C PHE A 206 5.30 -21.34 1.35
N ASP A 207 5.41 -21.08 2.64
CA ASP A 207 4.67 -21.79 3.68
C ASP A 207 3.26 -21.22 3.74
N GLU A 208 2.33 -21.91 3.09
CA GLU A 208 0.92 -21.51 3.03
C GLU A 208 0.25 -21.52 4.41
N THR A 209 0.70 -22.37 5.33
CA THR A 209 0.06 -22.58 6.63
C THR A 209 0.34 -21.42 7.58
N ASN A 210 1.54 -20.85 7.50
CA ASN A 210 1.91 -19.68 8.29
C ASN A 210 1.90 -18.37 7.48
N SER A 211 1.69 -18.45 6.17
CA SER A 211 1.78 -17.33 5.22
C SER A 211 3.17 -16.66 5.27
N ILE A 212 4.21 -17.48 5.15
CA ILE A 212 5.61 -17.06 5.20
C ILE A 212 6.27 -17.34 3.85
N ILE A 213 6.92 -16.32 3.29
CA ILE A 213 7.79 -16.45 2.14
C ILE A 213 9.17 -16.81 2.66
N THR A 214 9.67 -18.00 2.32
CA THR A 214 10.97 -18.45 2.79
C THR A 214 12.06 -18.05 1.80
N ASP A 215 13.20 -17.61 2.30
CA ASP A 215 14.34 -17.18 1.46
C ASP A 215 13.94 -16.06 0.47
N ALA A 216 13.30 -15.02 0.99
CA ALA A 216 12.65 -13.97 0.22
C ALA A 216 13.62 -12.96 -0.42
N TYR A 217 14.87 -12.93 0.05
CA TYR A 217 15.87 -11.90 -0.28
C TYR A 217 16.88 -12.43 -1.29
N THR A 218 16.38 -12.80 -2.47
CA THR A 218 17.15 -13.47 -3.53
C THR A 218 16.87 -12.94 -4.95
N GLY A 219 15.83 -12.12 -5.14
CA GLY A 219 15.35 -11.66 -6.46
C GLY A 219 15.55 -10.16 -6.71
N GLY A 220 16.55 -9.55 -6.08
CA GLY A 220 16.86 -8.12 -6.16
C GLY A 220 16.40 -7.30 -4.96
N SER A 221 15.84 -7.95 -3.94
CA SER A 221 15.52 -7.36 -2.64
C SER A 221 16.65 -7.53 -1.61
N ASP A 222 17.77 -8.17 -1.97
CA ASP A 222 18.85 -8.62 -1.08
C ASP A 222 19.35 -7.55 -0.09
N ASP A 223 19.51 -6.31 -0.56
CA ASP A 223 19.96 -5.16 0.24
C ASP A 223 18.93 -4.71 1.30
N LEU A 224 17.72 -5.28 1.29
CA LEU A 224 16.68 -5.06 2.30
C LEU A 224 16.69 -6.10 3.42
N LYS A 225 17.50 -7.16 3.30
CA LYS A 225 17.59 -8.20 4.33
C LYS A 225 18.12 -7.60 5.64
N LYS A 226 17.43 -7.85 6.75
CA LYS A 226 17.79 -7.38 8.09
C LYS A 226 17.89 -8.54 9.04
N SER A 227 18.80 -8.45 10.00
CA SER A 227 18.71 -9.26 11.21
C SER A 227 17.56 -8.79 12.11
N PHE A 228 17.12 -9.65 13.02
CA PHE A 228 16.10 -9.29 14.01
C PHE A 228 16.53 -8.10 14.88
N GLU A 229 17.82 -7.99 15.18
CA GLU A 229 18.42 -6.92 15.96
C GLU A 229 18.45 -5.59 15.22
N GLN A 230 18.59 -5.62 13.89
CA GLN A 230 18.56 -4.42 13.04
C GLN A 230 17.14 -3.99 12.66
N ALA A 231 16.19 -4.93 12.64
CA ALA A 231 14.80 -4.63 12.33
C ALA A 231 14.20 -3.68 13.38
N THR A 232 13.36 -2.75 12.94
CA THR A 232 12.65 -1.86 13.87
C THR A 232 11.61 -2.65 14.65
N HIS A 233 11.77 -2.71 15.96
CA HIS A 233 10.83 -3.39 16.86
C HIS A 233 9.54 -2.59 17.02
N HIS A 234 8.45 -3.30 17.24
CA HIS A 234 7.19 -2.71 17.64
C HIS A 234 7.23 -2.40 19.15
N ARG A 235 6.47 -1.38 19.56
CA ARG A 235 6.29 -0.99 20.98
C ARG A 235 5.64 -2.09 21.85
N GLU A 236 4.84 -2.95 21.23
CA GLU A 236 4.17 -4.07 21.88
C GLU A 236 4.91 -5.38 21.56
N GLU A 237 5.41 -6.05 22.61
CA GLU A 237 6.30 -7.20 22.48
C GLU A 237 5.68 -8.38 21.72
N ARG A 238 4.35 -8.51 21.72
CA ARG A 238 3.67 -9.60 20.99
C ARG A 238 3.98 -9.63 19.49
N TYR A 239 4.22 -8.49 18.85
CA TYR A 239 4.59 -8.46 17.43
C TYR A 239 6.07 -8.80 17.22
N ASN A 240 6.94 -8.41 18.17
CA ASN A 240 8.35 -8.77 18.16
C ASN A 240 8.51 -10.29 18.35
N ALA A 241 7.85 -10.85 19.35
CA ALA A 241 7.80 -12.28 19.62
C ALA A 241 7.23 -13.06 18.43
N PHE A 242 6.12 -12.61 17.85
CA PHE A 242 5.54 -13.23 16.65
C PHE A 242 6.54 -13.37 15.51
N CYS A 243 7.27 -12.29 15.18
CA CYS A 243 8.23 -12.34 14.08
C CYS A 243 9.46 -13.18 14.45
N ARG A 244 9.94 -13.08 15.70
CA ARG A 244 11.08 -13.87 16.21
C ARG A 244 10.79 -15.37 16.18
N ASP A 245 9.57 -15.76 16.53
CA ASP A 245 9.18 -17.18 16.65
C ASP A 245 8.82 -17.79 15.28
N LYS A 246 8.39 -16.97 14.32
CA LYS A 246 7.90 -17.42 13.01
C LYS A 246 8.94 -17.32 11.89
N LEU A 247 9.83 -16.34 11.92
CA LEU A 247 10.73 -16.05 10.80
C LEU A 247 12.14 -16.56 11.08
N ASP A 248 12.72 -17.23 10.08
CA ASP A 248 14.15 -17.44 10.02
C ASP A 248 14.82 -16.23 9.34
N TYR A 249 15.35 -15.31 10.15
CA TYR A 249 16.07 -14.12 9.66
C TYR A 249 17.39 -14.46 8.97
N ALA A 250 18.02 -15.59 9.34
CA ALA A 250 19.28 -16.02 8.73
C ALA A 250 19.04 -16.52 7.31
N ARG A 251 17.96 -17.27 7.09
CA ARG A 251 17.46 -17.60 5.74
C ARG A 251 16.95 -16.36 5.03
N GLY A 252 16.24 -15.47 5.72
CA GLY A 252 15.67 -14.25 5.16
C GLY A 252 14.19 -14.45 4.82
N ASP A 253 13.42 -14.91 5.80
CA ASP A 253 11.99 -15.10 5.67
C ASP A 253 11.22 -13.79 5.82
N ASP A 254 10.14 -13.65 5.06
CA ASP A 254 9.18 -12.55 5.21
C ASP A 254 7.79 -13.08 5.53
N VAL A 255 7.03 -12.35 6.35
CA VAL A 255 5.61 -12.60 6.52
C VAL A 255 4.82 -11.94 5.39
N LEU A 256 3.94 -12.71 4.73
CA LEU A 256 2.94 -12.19 3.81
C LEU A 256 1.63 -11.98 4.56
N GLN A 257 1.36 -10.74 4.97
CA GLN A 257 0.10 -10.36 5.58
C GLN A 257 -0.91 -9.93 4.53
N LEU A 258 -2.15 -10.36 4.72
CA LEU A 258 -3.32 -9.95 3.99
C LEU A 258 -4.34 -9.40 4.98
N GLY A 259 -4.95 -8.27 4.65
CA GLY A 259 -6.00 -7.64 5.45
C GLY A 259 -6.91 -6.80 4.58
N ARG A 260 -7.80 -6.04 5.21
CA ARG A 260 -8.81 -5.25 4.50
C ARG A 260 -8.83 -3.80 4.95
N MET A 261 -8.86 -2.90 3.98
CA MET A 261 -9.26 -1.52 4.18
C MET A 261 -10.79 -1.44 4.02
N ASP A 262 -11.48 -1.30 5.15
CA ASP A 262 -12.93 -1.09 5.24
C ASP A 262 -13.24 0.18 6.07
N LEU A 263 -14.52 0.42 6.38
CA LEU A 263 -14.91 1.58 7.18
C LEU A 263 -14.32 1.56 8.60
N ALA A 264 -14.14 0.39 9.20
CA ALA A 264 -13.57 0.27 10.54
C ALA A 264 -12.06 0.57 10.53
N ALA A 265 -11.34 0.04 9.54
CA ALA A 265 -9.93 0.36 9.28
C ALA A 265 -9.74 1.86 8.96
N ALA A 266 -10.56 2.42 8.07
CA ALA A 266 -10.52 3.84 7.74
C ALA A 266 -10.75 4.73 8.97
N ARG A 267 -11.71 4.36 9.83
CA ARG A 267 -11.97 5.05 11.10
C ARG A 267 -10.78 4.94 12.05
N ARG A 268 -10.19 3.75 12.23
CA ARG A 268 -9.00 3.55 13.07
C ARG A 268 -7.84 4.40 12.61
N TYR A 269 -7.57 4.42 11.30
CA TYR A 269 -6.54 5.25 10.70
C TYR A 269 -6.78 6.75 10.96
N LEU A 270 -7.99 7.25 10.69
CA LEU A 270 -8.34 8.66 10.88
C LEU A 270 -8.24 9.12 12.35
N LEU A 271 -8.63 8.27 13.30
CA LEU A 271 -8.61 8.61 14.72
C LEU A 271 -7.24 8.40 15.37
N GLY A 272 -6.46 7.42 14.89
CA GLY A 272 -5.22 6.97 15.54
C GLY A 272 -3.94 7.50 14.91
N GLN A 273 -3.91 7.76 13.60
CA GLN A 273 -2.65 8.04 12.88
C GLN A 273 -2.57 9.43 12.26
N VAL A 274 -3.71 10.08 11.97
CA VAL A 274 -3.72 11.40 11.37
C VAL A 274 -3.50 12.49 12.43
N PRO A 275 -2.51 13.40 12.25
CA PRO A 275 -2.29 14.51 13.18
C PRO A 275 -3.52 15.41 13.31
N ARG A 276 -3.84 15.84 14.54
CA ARG A 276 -5.02 16.68 14.81
C ARG A 276 -5.03 18.00 14.03
N ALA A 277 -3.85 18.58 13.79
CA ALA A 277 -3.71 19.79 12.99
C ALA A 277 -4.11 19.60 11.51
N SER A 278 -4.05 18.36 11.00
CA SER A 278 -4.43 18.02 9.62
C SER A 278 -5.89 17.55 9.50
N LEU A 279 -6.60 17.37 10.63
CA LEU A 279 -7.99 16.90 10.69
C LEU A 279 -9.05 17.88 10.13
N PRO A 280 -8.97 19.23 10.29
CA PRO A 280 -10.03 20.12 9.80
C PRO A 280 -10.28 20.01 8.28
N GLY A 281 -9.22 19.72 7.51
CA GLY A 281 -9.32 19.46 6.07
C GLY A 281 -9.88 18.07 5.70
N LEU A 282 -9.85 17.11 6.63
CA LEU A 282 -10.40 15.76 6.49
C LEU A 282 -11.79 15.60 7.10
N ILE A 283 -12.17 16.44 8.08
CA ILE A 283 -13.49 16.47 8.70
C ILE A 283 -14.54 17.01 7.72
N GLY A 284 -14.22 18.03 6.92
CA GLY A 284 -15.09 18.48 5.83
C GLY A 284 -15.32 17.39 4.78
N ALA A 285 -14.29 16.58 4.48
CA ALA A 285 -14.43 15.39 3.64
C ALA A 285 -15.25 14.30 4.36
N SER A 286 -15.08 14.10 5.66
CA SER A 286 -15.84 13.13 6.46
C SER A 286 -17.33 13.47 6.58
N ALA A 287 -17.69 14.76 6.68
CA ALA A 287 -19.07 15.25 6.66
C ALA A 287 -19.69 15.10 5.26
N PHE A 288 -18.93 15.42 4.20
CA PHE A 288 -19.32 15.12 2.83
C PHE A 288 -19.49 13.60 2.59
N LEU A 289 -18.62 12.77 3.17
CA LEU A 289 -18.67 11.30 3.13
C LEU A 289 -19.83 10.73 3.94
N LEU A 290 -20.28 11.41 5.01
CA LEU A 290 -21.49 11.06 5.77
C LEU A 290 -22.75 11.33 4.96
N VAL A 291 -22.80 12.45 4.24
CA VAL A 291 -23.85 12.75 3.24
C VAL A 291 -23.79 11.74 2.10
N GLN A 292 -22.58 11.38 1.64
CA GLN A 292 -22.37 10.31 0.67
C GLN A 292 -22.78 8.95 1.24
N ARG A 293 -22.66 8.65 2.53
CA ARG A 293 -23.07 7.36 3.13
C ARG A 293 -24.58 7.15 3.11
N LEU A 294 -25.37 8.23 3.05
CA LEU A 294 -26.82 8.15 2.86
C LEU A 294 -27.19 7.99 1.38
N LEU A 295 -26.39 8.57 0.48
CA LEU A 295 -26.65 8.55 -0.97
C LEU A 295 -25.97 7.40 -1.71
N LEU A 296 -24.81 6.90 -1.26
CA LEU A 296 -23.99 5.88 -1.91
C LEU A 296 -24.63 4.50 -1.90
N PRO A 297 -25.27 4.02 -0.83
CA PRO A 297 -26.02 2.77 -0.91
C PRO A 297 -27.13 2.86 -1.95
N LEU A 298 -27.81 4.01 -2.06
CA LEU A 298 -28.83 4.25 -3.09
C LEU A 298 -28.21 4.33 -4.50
N VAL A 299 -27.09 5.05 -4.66
CA VAL A 299 -26.37 5.16 -5.94
C VAL A 299 -25.76 3.83 -6.36
N HIS A 300 -25.14 3.07 -5.45
CA HIS A 300 -24.59 1.74 -5.73
C HIS A 300 -25.68 0.71 -6.03
N TRP A 301 -26.86 0.87 -5.45
CA TRP A 301 -28.01 0.02 -5.77
C TRP A 301 -28.65 0.38 -7.12
N LEU A 302 -28.54 1.65 -7.54
CA LEU A 302 -29.02 2.17 -8.83
C LEU A 302 -27.97 2.11 -9.94
N ASP A 303 -26.68 1.96 -9.62
CA ASP A 303 -25.57 1.82 -10.57
C ASP A 303 -25.54 0.38 -11.11
N ASP A 304 -26.28 0.17 -12.19
CA ASP A 304 -26.31 -1.09 -12.92
C ASP A 304 -25.07 -1.30 -13.81
N THR A 305 -24.09 -0.41 -13.80
CA THR A 305 -22.89 -0.55 -14.65
C THR A 305 -21.77 -1.35 -13.99
N ARG A 306 -21.81 -1.57 -12.67
CA ARG A 306 -20.78 -2.27 -11.90
C ARG A 306 -21.36 -3.38 -11.02
N ARG A 307 -20.60 -4.47 -10.83
CA ARG A 307 -20.99 -5.59 -9.94
C ARG A 307 -21.02 -5.14 -8.47
N PHE A 308 -22.02 -5.61 -7.73
CA PHE A 308 -22.09 -5.42 -6.28
C PHE A 308 -22.52 -6.72 -5.58
N GLY A 309 -21.54 -7.48 -5.08
CA GLY A 309 -21.79 -8.81 -4.52
C GLY A 309 -22.37 -9.76 -5.56
N THR A 310 -23.56 -10.31 -5.30
CA THR A 310 -24.28 -11.18 -6.25
C THR A 310 -25.02 -10.42 -7.35
N LEU A 311 -25.15 -9.09 -7.27
CA LEU A 311 -25.84 -8.28 -8.26
C LEU A 311 -24.95 -8.06 -9.49
N ARG A 312 -25.43 -8.52 -10.65
CA ARG A 312 -24.74 -8.42 -11.93
C ARG A 312 -25.06 -7.07 -12.61
N PRO A 313 -24.08 -6.44 -13.28
CA PRO A 313 -24.31 -5.25 -14.08
C PRO A 313 -25.18 -5.60 -15.27
N ARG A 314 -25.94 -4.60 -15.73
CA ARG A 314 -26.73 -4.67 -16.95
C ARG A 314 -25.77 -4.85 -18.13
N PRO A 315 -26.02 -5.82 -19.03
CA PRO A 315 -25.20 -5.98 -20.22
C PRO A 315 -25.27 -4.69 -21.05
N SER A 316 -24.12 -4.08 -21.34
CA SER A 316 -24.07 -2.93 -22.23
C SER A 316 -24.64 -3.36 -23.56
N ARG A 317 -25.67 -2.67 -24.07
CA ARG A 317 -26.06 -2.81 -25.47
C ARG A 317 -24.84 -2.41 -26.30
N SER A 318 -24.14 -3.40 -26.86
CA SER A 318 -23.29 -3.16 -28.02
C SER A 318 -24.19 -2.48 -29.05
N LYS A 319 -23.96 -1.19 -29.32
CA LYS A 319 -24.60 -0.57 -30.47
C LYS A 319 -24.14 -1.36 -31.71
N PRO A 320 -25.08 -1.76 -32.59
CA PRO A 320 -24.71 -2.29 -33.90
C PRO A 320 -23.94 -1.24 -34.69
#